data_AF-A0A519KE58-F1
#
_entry.id   AF-A0A519KE58-F1
#
_cell.length_a   1.000
_cell.length_b   1.000
_cell.length_c   1.000
_cell.angle_alpha   90.00
_cell.angle_beta   90.00
_cell.angle_gamma   90.00
#
_symmetry.space_group_name_H-M   'P 1'
#
loop_
_entity.id
_entity.type
_entity.pdbx_description
1 polymer ?
#
loop_
_entity_poly.entity_id
_entity_poly.type
_entity_poly.pdbx_seq_one_letter_code
_entity_poly.pdbx_strand_id
1 'polypeptide(L)'
;MQKLLNVWEFYKSTLPVSIGISILPAMLGGFSSFAGAFLTFGLLASLAFKELGRPKNEYNFYFNNGLSKQRLWIFAFIGNCIFVIVAAGLIKLAKHA
;
A
#
# COMPACT_ATOMS: atom_id res chain seq x y z
N MET A 1 -6.39 -20.25 -2.74
CA MET A 1 -6.92 -19.10 -3.52
C MET A 1 -7.50 -18.00 -2.62
N GLN A 2 -8.42 -18.31 -1.71
CA GLN A 2 -9.13 -17.32 -0.87
C GLN A 2 -8.23 -16.48 0.05
N LYS A 3 -7.17 -17.06 0.63
CA LYS A 3 -6.17 -16.29 1.41
C LYS A 3 -5.46 -15.21 0.58
N LEU A 4 -5.17 -15.50 -0.68
CA LEU A 4 -4.52 -14.56 -1.60
C LEU A 4 -5.47 -13.42 -1.96
N LEU A 5 -6.74 -13.73 -2.19
CA LEU A 5 -7.79 -12.73 -2.38
C LEU A 5 -7.93 -11.82 -1.15
N ASN A 6 -7.96 -12.40 0.06
CA ASN A 6 -8.06 -11.61 1.29
C ASN A 6 -6.86 -10.67 1.49
N VAL A 7 -5.64 -11.14 1.21
CA VAL A 7 -4.44 -10.30 1.23
C VAL A 7 -4.52 -9.19 0.18
N TRP A 8 -5.01 -9.52 -1.02
CA TRP A 8 -5.19 -8.55 -2.10
C TRP A 8 -6.24 -7.49 -1.76
N GLU A 9 -7.37 -7.88 -1.17
CA GLU A 9 -8.40 -6.94 -0.69
C GLU A 9 -7.84 -6.00 0.40
N PHE A 10 -7.07 -6.56 1.35
CA PHE A 10 -6.40 -5.75 2.35
C PHE A 10 -5.47 -4.73 1.70
N TYR A 11 -4.61 -5.16 0.77
CA TYR A 11 -3.69 -4.28 0.07
C TYR A 11 -4.39 -3.18 -0.75
N LYS A 12 -5.43 -3.52 -1.52
CA LYS A 12 -6.20 -2.52 -2.27
C LYS A 12 -6.74 -1.43 -1.37
N SER A 13 -7.18 -1.78 -0.16
CA SER A 13 -7.71 -0.82 0.79
C SER A 13 -6.64 0.08 1.45
N THR A 14 -5.35 -0.25 1.35
CA THR A 14 -4.25 0.63 1.81
C THR A 14 -3.84 1.65 0.75
N LEU A 15 -4.11 1.37 -0.54
CA LEU A 15 -3.67 2.21 -1.66
C LEU A 15 -4.21 3.65 -1.63
N PRO A 16 -5.50 3.94 -1.39
CA PRO A 16 -6.00 5.31 -1.48
C PRO A 16 -5.31 6.27 -0.51
N VAL A 17 -5.13 5.83 0.74
CA VAL A 17 -4.42 6.61 1.75
C VAL A 17 -2.93 6.71 1.42
N SER A 18 -2.30 5.61 1.00
CA SER A 18 -0.88 5.61 0.64
C SER A 18 -0.59 6.56 -0.52
N ILE A 19 -1.40 6.52 -1.57
CA ILE A 19 -1.30 7.43 -2.72
C ILE A 19 -1.58 8.87 -2.28
N GLY A 20 -2.69 9.11 -1.56
CA GLY A 20 -3.09 10.44 -1.13
C GLY A 20 -2.00 11.18 -0.36
N ILE A 21 -1.37 10.51 0.61
CA ILE A 21 -0.25 11.07 1.39
C ILE A 21 0.99 11.30 0.52
N SER A 22 1.20 10.47 -0.50
CA SER A 22 2.41 10.51 -1.33
C SER A 22 2.35 11.52 -2.47
N ILE A 23 1.16 12.07 -2.79
CA ILE A 23 1.00 13.10 -3.83
C ILE A 23 1.74 14.38 -3.44
N LEU A 24 1.66 14.82 -2.18
CA LEU A 24 2.31 16.07 -1.75
C LEU A 24 3.84 16.03 -1.94
N PRO A 25 4.56 14.98 -1.47
CA PRO A 25 5.98 14.80 -1.80
C PRO A 25 6.26 14.70 -3.31
N ALA A 26 5.35 14.08 -4.07
CA ALA A 26 5.50 13.97 -5.52
C ALA A 26 5.51 15.34 -6.23
N MET A 27 4.69 16.29 -5.77
CA MET A 27 4.64 17.64 -6.33
C MET A 27 5.96 18.42 -6.12
N LEU A 28 6.72 18.08 -5.08
CA LEU A 28 7.97 18.78 -4.73
C LEU A 28 9.22 18.14 -5.34
N GLY A 29 9.28 16.81 -5.42
CA GLY A 29 10.48 16.09 -5.89
C GLY A 29 10.21 14.97 -6.89
N GLY A 30 9.05 14.99 -7.53
CA GLY A 30 8.67 14.06 -8.60
C GLY A 30 8.55 12.62 -8.12
N PHE A 31 8.80 11.69 -9.04
CA PHE A 31 8.59 10.26 -8.81
C PHE A 31 9.47 9.68 -7.68
N SER A 32 10.70 10.17 -7.50
CA SER A 32 11.57 9.70 -6.42
C SER A 32 11.00 10.04 -5.04
N SER A 33 10.49 11.26 -4.86
CA SER A 33 9.83 11.69 -3.62
C SER A 33 8.50 10.98 -3.42
N PHE A 34 7.72 10.76 -4.49
CA PHE A 34 6.53 9.90 -4.44
C PHE A 34 6.86 8.51 -3.93
N ALA A 35 7.85 7.83 -4.53
CA ALA A 35 8.24 6.47 -4.18
C ALA A 35 8.72 6.38 -2.73
N GLY A 36 9.57 7.32 -2.29
CA GLY A 36 10.04 7.39 -0.92
C GLY A 36 8.89 7.55 0.07
N ALA A 37 7.97 8.48 -0.18
CA ALA A 37 6.80 8.69 0.66
C ALA A 37 5.84 7.50 0.65
N PHE A 38 5.58 6.91 -0.50
CA PHE A 38 4.64 5.81 -0.69
C PHE A 38 5.07 4.53 0.00
N LEU A 39 6.37 4.23 0.00
CA LEU A 39 6.94 3.08 0.70
C LEU A 39 7.01 3.29 2.22
N THR A 40 7.03 4.54 2.69
CA THR A 40 7.21 4.88 4.11
C THR A 40 5.96 5.52 4.69
N PHE A 41 5.88 6.86 4.70
CA PHE A 41 4.82 7.65 5.33
C PHE A 41 3.42 7.32 4.80
N GLY A 42 3.27 7.09 3.49
CA GLY A 42 2.00 6.68 2.89
C GLY A 42 1.52 5.33 3.43
N LEU A 43 2.42 4.34 3.48
CA LEU A 43 2.09 3.04 4.05
C LEU A 43 1.77 3.15 5.54
N LEU A 44 2.63 3.81 6.33
CA LEU A 44 2.40 3.99 7.77
C LEU A 44 1.09 4.70 8.07
N ALA A 45 0.77 5.77 7.32
CA ALA A 45 -0.50 6.48 7.45
C ALA A 45 -1.69 5.59 7.10
N SER A 46 -1.59 4.76 6.05
CA SER A 46 -2.66 3.82 5.69
C SER A 46 -2.90 2.75 6.75
N LEU A 47 -1.83 2.25 7.39
CA LEU A 47 -1.92 1.29 8.47
C LEU A 47 -2.48 1.94 9.74
N ALA A 48 -2.02 3.15 10.08
CA ALA A 48 -2.54 3.92 11.20
C ALA A 48 -4.02 4.26 11.01
N PHE A 49 -4.43 4.66 9.81
CA PHE A 49 -5.85 4.90 9.51
C PHE A 49 -6.70 3.64 9.70
N LYS A 50 -6.17 2.47 9.35
CA LYS A 50 -6.85 1.18 9.62
C LYS A 50 -6.88 0.81 11.10
N GLU A 51 -5.88 1.20 11.87
CA GLU A 51 -5.88 0.99 13.33
C GLU A 51 -6.83 1.93 14.07
N LEU A 52 -6.92 3.18 13.65
CA LEU A 52 -7.64 4.24 14.35
C LEU A 52 -9.08 4.42 13.85
N GLY A 53 -9.33 4.21 12.57
CA GLY A 53 -10.56 4.64 11.88
C GLY A 53 -11.50 3.52 11.41
N ARG A 54 -11.13 2.24 11.53
CA ARG A 54 -12.00 1.12 11.12
C ARG A 54 -12.50 0.29 12.30
N PRO A 55 -13.71 -0.29 12.22
CA PRO A 55 -14.21 -1.15 13.29
C PRO A 55 -13.23 -2.32 13.49
N LYS A 56 -12.97 -2.64 14.77
CA LYS A 56 -12.12 -3.76 15.24
C LYS A 56 -12.37 -5.08 14.50
N ASN A 57 -13.51 -5.21 13.83
CA ASN A 57 -13.92 -6.37 13.04
C ASN A 57 -13.07 -6.65 11.79
N GLU A 58 -12.39 -5.68 11.17
CA GLU A 58 -11.63 -5.96 9.95
C GLU A 58 -10.42 -6.87 10.22
N TYR A 59 -9.60 -6.55 11.23
CA TYR A 59 -8.48 -7.43 11.59
C TYR A 59 -8.96 -8.77 12.15
N ASN A 60 -10.10 -8.80 12.84
CA ASN A 60 -10.72 -10.05 13.31
C ASN A 60 -11.18 -10.93 12.14
N PHE A 61 -11.73 -10.34 11.08
CA PHE A 61 -12.11 -11.08 9.86
C PHE A 61 -10.89 -11.77 9.23
N TYR A 62 -9.77 -11.06 9.06
CA TYR A 62 -8.58 -11.66 8.48
C TYR A 62 -7.94 -12.70 9.42
N PHE A 63 -7.95 -12.45 10.73
CA PHE A 63 -7.45 -13.39 11.72
C PHE A 63 -8.24 -14.71 11.71
N ASN A 64 -9.58 -14.63 11.66
CA ASN A 64 -10.46 -15.79 11.53
C ASN A 64 -10.24 -16.56 10.22
N ASN A 65 -9.71 -15.91 9.19
CA ASN A 65 -9.29 -16.53 7.92
C ASN A 65 -7.83 -17.03 7.92
N GLY A 66 -7.16 -17.04 9.08
CA GLY A 66 -5.79 -17.54 9.25
C GLY A 66 -4.69 -16.58 8.79
N LEU A 67 -5.00 -15.29 8.67
CA LEU A 67 -4.04 -14.23 8.34
C LEU A 67 -3.78 -13.36 9.57
N SER A 68 -2.55 -13.38 10.08
CA SER A 68 -2.15 -12.48 11.16
C SER A 68 -1.97 -11.05 10.64
N LYS A 69 -2.17 -10.08 11.54
CA LYS A 69 -1.96 -8.65 11.27
C LYS A 69 -0.57 -8.37 10.67
N GLN A 70 0.48 -8.96 11.25
CA GLN A 70 1.86 -8.80 10.75
C GLN A 70 2.01 -9.29 9.30
N ARG A 71 1.38 -10.42 8.94
CA ARG A 71 1.40 -10.91 7.56
C ARG A 71 0.75 -9.91 6.61
N LEU A 72 -0.41 -9.35 6.98
CA LEU A 72 -1.09 -8.34 6.17
C LEU A 72 -0.21 -7.10 5.94
N TRP A 73 0.51 -6.64 6.96
CA TRP A 73 1.41 -5.49 6.88
C TRP A 73 2.61 -5.76 5.97
N ILE A 74 3.25 -6.94 6.13
CA ILE A 74 4.35 -7.36 5.27
C ILE A 74 3.89 -7.45 3.80
N PHE A 75 2.71 -8.04 3.56
CA PHE A 75 2.15 -8.12 2.21
C PHE A 75 1.82 -6.74 1.64
N ALA A 76 1.32 -5.81 2.45
CA ALA A 76 1.07 -4.45 2.00
C ALA A 76 2.37 -3.71 1.63
N PHE A 77 3.43 -3.91 2.42
CA PHE A 77 4.76 -3.38 2.10
C PHE A 77 5.31 -3.96 0.79
N ILE A 78 5.27 -5.29 0.62
CA ILE A 78 5.68 -5.97 -0.61
C ILE A 78 4.86 -5.46 -1.81
N GLY A 79 3.54 -5.32 -1.64
CA GLY A 79 2.66 -4.76 -2.65
C GLY A 79 3.08 -3.35 -3.07
N ASN A 80 3.40 -2.47 -2.11
CA ASN A 80 3.87 -1.13 -2.41
C ASN A 80 5.22 -1.13 -3.16
N CYS A 81 6.16 -2.02 -2.80
CA CYS A 81 7.40 -2.20 -3.55
C CYS A 81 7.13 -2.61 -5.00
N ILE A 82 6.26 -3.61 -5.22
CA ILE A 82 5.87 -4.05 -6.56
C ILE A 82 5.23 -2.89 -7.34
N PHE A 83 4.31 -2.15 -6.71
CA PHE A 83 3.67 -0.99 -7.34
C PHE A 83 4.69 0.04 -7.81
N VAL A 84 5.67 0.40 -6.96
CA VAL A 84 6.72 1.37 -7.32
C VAL A 84 7.59 0.84 -8.47
N ILE A 85 7.97 -0.43 -8.45
CA ILE A 85 8.76 -1.06 -9.52
C ILE A 85 8.00 -1.00 -10.85
N VAL A 86 6.72 -1.39 -10.84
CA VAL A 86 5.85 -1.37 -12.03
C VAL A 86 5.68 0.07 -12.53
N ALA A 87 5.36 1.01 -11.65
CA ALA A 87 5.21 2.42 -11.99
C ALA A 87 6.50 3.01 -12.58
N ALA A 88 7.66 2.69 -11.99
CA ALA A 88 8.96 3.11 -12.52
C ALA A 88 9.22 2.55 -13.92
N GLY A 89 8.89 1.27 -14.15
CA GLY A 89 8.99 0.62 -15.45
C GLY A 89 8.10 1.29 -16.50
N LEU A 90 6.85 1.57 -16.15
CA LEU A 90 5.89 2.27 -17.03
C LEU A 90 6.35 3.69 -17.38
N ILE A 91 6.86 4.44 -16.39
CA ILE A 91 7.40 5.80 -16.62
C ILE A 91 8.61 5.75 -17.56
N LYS A 92 9.49 4.76 -17.40
CA LYS A 92 10.63 4.57 -18.31
C LYS A 92 10.15 4.25 -19.73
N LEU A 93 9.21 3.32 -19.88
CA LEU A 93 8.67 2.95 -21.19
C LEU A 93 8.01 4.15 -21.88
N ALA A 94 7.21 4.93 -21.15
CA ALA A 94 6.54 6.12 -21.67
C ALA A 94 7.51 7.24 -22.10
N LYS A 95 8.73 7.27 -21.58
CA LYS A 95 9.77 8.23 -22.01
C LYS A 95 10.49 7.80 -23.30
N HIS A 96 10.34 6.53 -23.70
CA HIS A 96 11.00 5.95 -24.87
C HIS A 96 10.00 5.54 -25.98
N ALA A 97 8.72 5.81 -25.78
CA ALA A 97 7.66 5.67 -26.77
C ALA A 97 7.41 7.03 -27.45
#